data_AF-A0A480B102-F1
#
_entry.id   AF-A0A480B102-F1
#
_cell.length_a   1.000
_cell.length_b   1.000
_cell.length_c   1.000
_cell.angle_alpha   90.00
_cell.angle_beta   90.00
_cell.angle_gamma   90.00
#
_symmetry.space_group_name_H-M   'P 1'
#
loop_
_entity.id
_entity.type
_entity.pdbx_description
1 polymer ?
#
loop_
_entity_poly.entity_id
_entity_poly.type
_entity_poly.pdbx_seq_one_letter_code
_entity_poly.pdbx_strand_id
1 'polypeptide(L)' 'MSRIHKEHLQAGYIFGDTINQEYIYLPSGEVGTDHPLAVLETPTKREDLTLDEAVHMIDMLTLKRCSHPTLGKKSF' A
#
# COMPACT_ATOMS: atom_id res chain seq x y z
N MET A 1 3.37 -8.57 -13.55
CA MET A 1 2.95 -7.90 -12.31
C MET A 1 3.24 -8.82 -11.14
N SER A 2 3.85 -8.32 -10.07
CA SER A 2 4.23 -9.13 -8.90
C SER A 2 2.99 -9.61 -8.12
N ARG A 3 2.61 -10.89 -8.32
CA ARG A 3 1.52 -11.54 -7.57
C ARG A 3 1.72 -11.45 -6.05
N ILE A 4 2.99 -11.50 -5.62
CA ILE A 4 3.40 -11.44 -4.21
C ILE A 4 3.06 -10.09 -3.57
N HIS A 5 3.28 -8.97 -4.28
CA HIS A 5 2.94 -7.64 -3.73
C HIS A 5 1.44 -7.45 -3.58
N LYS A 6 0.64 -7.99 -4.51
CA LYS A 6 -0.83 -7.98 -4.41
C LYS A 6 -1.31 -8.75 -3.18
N GLU A 7 -0.81 -9.97 -2.97
CA GLU A 7 -1.12 -10.79 -1.79
C GLU A 7 -0.65 -10.13 -0.49
N HIS A 8 0.50 -9.44 -0.51
CA HIS A 8 0.99 -8.70 0.64
C HIS A 8 0.11 -7.50 1.01
N LEU A 9 -0.34 -6.70 0.03
CA LEU A 9 -1.28 -5.60 0.28
C LEU A 9 -2.59 -6.13 0.87
N GLN A 10 -3.13 -7.22 0.32
CA GLN A 10 -4.34 -7.86 0.86
C GLN A 10 -4.14 -8.47 2.25
N ALA A 11 -2.91 -8.81 2.63
CA ALA A 11 -2.56 -9.26 3.98
C ALA A 11 -2.28 -8.09 4.96
N GLY A 12 -2.47 -6.85 4.50
CA GLY A 12 -2.31 -5.61 5.27
C GLY A 12 -0.88 -5.09 5.34
N TYR A 13 0.07 -5.64 4.57
CA TYR A 13 1.44 -5.11 4.58
C TYR A 13 1.51 -3.74 3.92
N ILE A 14 2.35 -2.88 4.49
CA ILE A 14 2.56 -1.51 4.05
C ILE A 14 3.89 -1.43 3.30
N PHE A 15 3.86 -0.87 2.08
CA PHE A 15 5.04 -0.56 1.29
C PHE A 15 5.26 0.94 1.29
N GLY A 16 6.50 1.39 1.22
CA GLY A 16 6.73 2.83 1.19
C GLY A 16 8.18 3.22 1.31
N ASP A 17 8.38 4.53 1.27
CA ASP A 17 9.63 5.20 1.58
C ASP A 17 9.46 6.02 2.86
N THR A 18 10.11 5.58 3.93
CA THR A 18 10.06 6.25 5.22
C THR A 18 10.78 7.60 5.25
N ILE A 19 11.69 7.85 4.31
CA ILE A 19 12.42 9.13 4.20
C ILE A 19 11.48 10.18 3.61
N ASN A 20 10.80 9.83 2.52
CA ASN A 20 9.84 10.73 1.85
C ASN A 20 8.45 10.73 2.48
N GLN A 21 8.21 9.86 3.48
CA GLN A 21 6.93 9.69 4.17
C GLN A 21 5.80 9.35 3.17
N GLU A 22 6.13 8.49 2.21
CA GLU A 22 5.19 8.01 1.20
C GLU A 22 4.89 6.53 1.42
N TYR A 23 3.62 6.17 1.42
CA TYR A 23 3.17 4.83 1.79
C TYR A 23 2.06 4.34 0.86
N ILE A 24 2.07 3.04 0.58
CA ILE A 24 1.04 2.32 -0.14
C ILE A 24 0.55 1.19 0.76
N TYR A 25 -0.75 1.17 1.03
CA TYR A 25 -1.39 0.14 1.87
C TYR A 25 -2.84 -0.09 1.46
N LEU A 26 -3.37 -1.26 1.82
CA LEU A 26 -4.80 -1.54 1.68
C LEU A 26 -5.51 -1.19 2.99
N PRO A 27 -6.49 -0.26 3.01
CA PRO A 27 -7.24 0.05 4.21
C PRO A 27 -8.16 -1.12 4.61
N SER A 28 -8.45 -1.25 5.90
CA SER A 28 -9.19 -2.39 6.48
C SER A 28 -10.58 -2.56 5.87
N GLY A 29 -11.23 -1.46 5.44
CA GLY A 29 -12.57 -1.47 4.84
C GLY A 29 -12.62 -2.06 3.42
N GLU A 30 -11.48 -2.13 2.73
CA GLU A 30 -11.35 -2.65 1.36
C GLU A 30 -10.95 -4.13 1.35
N VAL A 31 -10.84 -4.77 2.52
CA VAL A 31 -10.47 -6.18 2.63
C VAL A 31 -11.67 -7.04 2.25
N GLY A 32 -11.53 -7.83 1.18
CA GLY A 32 -12.55 -8.78 0.73
C GLY A 32 -13.65 -8.17 -0.14
N THR A 33 -13.52 -6.91 -0.55
CA THR A 33 -14.40 -6.29 -1.55
C THR A 33 -14.08 -6.79 -2.96
N ASP A 34 -15.03 -6.69 -3.88
CA ASP A 34 -14.86 -7.15 -5.27
C ASP A 34 -13.79 -6.32 -6.03
N HIS A 35 -13.74 -5.01 -5.77
CA HIS A 35 -12.82 -4.08 -6.40
C HIS A 35 -12.08 -3.23 -5.35
N PRO A 36 -11.12 -3.85 -4.61
CA PRO A 36 -10.44 -3.19 -3.51
C PRO A 36 -9.54 -2.05 -3.98
N LEU A 37 -9.60 -0.93 -3.27
CA LEU A 37 -8.77 0.25 -3.48
C LEU A 37 -7.68 0.36 -2.41
N ALA A 38 -6.42 0.43 -2.83
CA ALA A 38 -5.31 0.78 -1.97
C ALA A 38 -5.20 2.31 -1.85
N VAL A 39 -4.52 2.78 -0.81
CA VAL A 39 -4.25 4.20 -0.59
C VAL A 39 -2.77 4.46 -0.86
N LEU A 40 -2.48 5.45 -1.71
CA LEU A 40 -1.20 6.15 -1.75
C LEU A 40 -1.28 7.34 -0.80
N GLU A 41 -0.53 7.28 0.28
CA GLU A 41 -0.39 8.36 1.25
C GLU A 41 0.93 9.09 1.03
N THR A 42 0.85 10.41 0.94
CA THR A 42 2.01 11.30 0.96
C THR A 42 1.84 12.29 2.12
N PRO A 43 2.85 13.11 2.44
CA PRO A 43 2.72 14.11 3.52
C PRO A 43 1.57 15.11 3.34
N THR A 44 1.10 15.31 2.11
CA THR A 44 0.13 16.36 1.77
C THR A 44 -1.20 15.84 1.27
N LYS A 45 -1.28 14.58 0.83
CA LYS A 45 -2.49 14.02 0.23
C LYS A 45 -2.60 12.51 0.42
N ARG A 46 -3.81 12.01 0.19
CA ARG A 46 -4.11 10.59 0.05
C ARG A 46 -4.88 10.41 -1.25
N GLU A 47 -4.50 9.40 -2.01
CA GLU A 47 -5.11 9.08 -3.30
C GLU A 47 -5.46 7.60 -3.34
N ASP A 48 -6.63 7.29 -3.91
CA ASP A 48 -7.06 5.92 -4.10
C ASP A 48 -6.40 5.35 -5.37
N LEU A 49 -5.89 4.13 -5.25
CA LEU A 49 -5.27 3.36 -6.32
C LEU A 49 -5.98 2.02 -6.43
N THR A 50 -6.16 1.54 -7.66
CA THR A 50 -6.47 0.11 -7.84
C THR A 50 -5.30 -0.74 -7.33
N LEU A 51 -5.58 -1.99 -6.94
CA LEU A 51 -4.51 -2.90 -6.54
C LEU A 51 -3.42 -3.09 -7.61
N ASP A 52 -3.79 -3.04 -8.89
CA ASP A 52 -2.83 -3.24 -9.97
C ASP A 52 -1.93 -2.00 -10.17
N GLU A 53 -2.48 -0.79 -10.00
CA GLU A 53 -1.69 0.46 -9.97
C GLU A 53 -0.75 0.50 -8.76
N ALA A 54 -1.25 0.14 -7.58
CA ALA A 54 -0.44 0.06 -6.36
C ALA A 54 0.75 -0.90 -6.52
N VAL A 55 0.50 -2.11 -7.04
CA VAL A 55 1.57 -3.09 -7.30
C VAL A 55 2.54 -2.59 -8.37
N HIS A 56 2.04 -1.92 -9.42
CA HIS A 56 2.90 -1.33 -10.44
C HIS A 56 3.83 -0.27 -9.84
N MET A 57 3.33 0.61 -8.97
CA MET A 57 4.15 1.60 -8.28
C MET A 57 5.18 0.96 -7.34
N ILE A 58 4.77 -0.05 -6.56
CA ILE A 58 5.68 -0.79 -5.68
C ILE A 58 6.83 -1.42 -6.49
N ASP A 59 6.52 -2.05 -7.62
CA ASP A 59 7.50 -2.67 -8.50
C ASP A 59 8.42 -1.62 -9.14
N MET A 60 7.87 -0.54 -9.70
CA MET A 60 8.61 0.49 -10.42
C MET A 60 9.57 1.26 -9.49
N LEU A 61 9.09 1.65 -8.31
CA LEU A 61 9.86 2.39 -7.32
C LEU A 61 10.68 1.48 -6.41
N THR A 62 10.58 0.15 -6.59
CA THR A 62 11.26 -0.87 -5.79
C THR A 62 10.99 -0.70 -4.28
N LEU A 63 9.77 -0.30 -3.93
CA LEU A 63 9.39 -0.02 -2.55
C LEU A 63 9.53 -1.26 -1.68
N LYS A 64 9.93 -1.05 -0.43
CA LYS A 64 10.09 -2.12 0.55
C LYS A 64 8.96 -2.07 1.56
N ARG A 65 8.69 -3.23 2.17
CA ARG A 65 7.81 -3.29 3.34
C ARG A 65 8.41 -2.43 4.44
N CYS A 66 7.59 -1.59 5.04
CA CYS A 66 8.00 -0.69 6.10
C CYS A 66 6.98 -0.67 7.24
N SER A 67 7.24 0.17 8.24
CA SER A 67 6.30 0.45 9.31
C SER A 67 5.79 1.88 9.12
N HIS A 68 4.48 2.05 9.01
CA HIS A 68 3.85 3.36 9.02
C HIS A 68 3.96 3.98 10.42
N PRO A 69 4.18 5.30 10.54
CA PRO A 69 4.29 5.97 11.83
C PRO A 69 3.02 5.86 12.69
N THR A 70 1.83 5.81 12.06
CA THR A 70 0.55 5.72 12.77
C THR A 70 -0.07 4.32 12.78
N LEU A 71 0.05 3.55 11.68
CA LEU A 71 -0.58 2.23 11.54
C LEU A 71 0.34 1.10 12.03
N GLY A 72 1.65 1.35 12.12
CA GLY A 72 2.64 0.33 12.46
C GLY A 72 2.96 -0.59 11.28
N LYS A 73 3.13 -1.89 11.54
CA LYS A 73 3.61 -2.86 10.53
C LYS A 73 2.52 -3.35 9.56
N LYS A 74 1.25 -3.12 9.90
CA LYS A 74 0.10 -3.51 9.10
C LYS A 74 -0.97 -2.42 9.14
N SER A 75 -1.77 -2.31 8.08
CA SER A 75 -2.89 -1.38 8.02
C SER A 75 -4.14 -1.84 8.76
N PHE A 76 -4.20 -3.11 9.19
CA PHE A 76 -5.24 -3.72 10.01
C PHE A 76 -4.75 -4.98 10.74
#